data_AF-A0A6N7FL47-F1
#
_entry.id   AF-A0A6N7FL47-F1
#
_cell.length_a   1.000
_cell.length_b   1.000
_cell.length_c   1.000
_cell.angle_alpha   90.00
_cell.angle_beta   90.00
_cell.angle_gamma   90.00
#
_symmetry.space_group_name_H-M   'P 1'
#
loop_
_entity.id
_entity.type
_entity.pdbx_description
1 polymer ?
#
loop_
_entity_poly.entity_id
_entity_poly.type
_entity_poly.pdbx_seq_one_letter_code
_entity_poly.pdbx_strand_id
1 'polypeptide(L)'
;MLTVSTNPFDLVVEATARIVTDRARLERIAEVYAAQGWPARVNDEGTALAAPYSAPSAGPLPWHAYELTPAKVIARWQRSRRCHRVDL
;
A
#
# COMPACT_ATOMS: atom_id res chain seq x y z
N MET A 1 0.51 7.52 10.52
CA MET A 1 -0.55 8.08 9.67
C MET A 1 -0.27 7.64 8.24
N LEU A 2 -1.28 7.10 7.55
CA LEU A 2 -1.22 6.75 6.13
C LEU A 2 -2.18 7.67 5.37
N THR A 3 -1.77 8.22 4.24
CA THR A 3 -2.65 8.98 3.36
C THR A 3 -2.74 8.32 1.99
N VAL A 4 -3.97 8.12 1.51
CA VAL A 4 -4.24 7.55 0.19
C VAL A 4 -5.08 8.54 -0.58
N SER A 5 -4.59 8.93 -1.76
CA SER A 5 -5.35 9.78 -2.66
C SER A 5 -6.32 8.93 -3.47
N THR A 6 -7.60 9.26 -3.42
CA THR A 6 -8.66 8.62 -4.21
C THR A 6 -9.52 9.69 -4.87
N ASN A 7 -10.33 9.35 -5.86
CA ASN A 7 -11.33 10.29 -6.39
C ASN A 7 -12.71 9.90 -5.82
N PRO A 8 -13.46 10.81 -5.17
CA PRO A 8 -13.28 12.27 -5.08
C PRO A 8 -12.69 12.81 -3.76
N PHE A 9 -12.08 11.98 -2.91
CA PHE A 9 -11.55 12.38 -1.61
C PHE A 9 -10.19 11.76 -1.30
N ASP A 10 -9.38 12.44 -0.51
CA ASP A 10 -8.19 11.85 0.10
C ASP A 10 -8.59 11.22 1.44
N LEU A 11 -8.09 10.01 1.70
CA LEU A 11 -8.23 9.34 2.99
C LEU A 11 -7.00 9.58 3.85
N VAL A 12 -7.23 9.98 5.10
CA VAL A 12 -6.20 10.02 6.15
C VAL A 12 -6.56 8.97 7.20
N VAL A 13 -5.66 8.02 7.40
CA VAL A 13 -5.81 6.94 8.37
C VAL A 13 -4.81 7.13 9.51
N GLU A 14 -5.34 7.39 10.71
CA GLU A 14 -4.59 7.30 11.96
C GLU A 14 -4.70 5.86 12.47
N ALA A 15 -3.57 5.18 12.60
CA ALA A 15 -3.50 3.76 12.94
C ALA A 15 -2.22 3.43 13.72
N THR A 16 -2.27 2.36 14.51
CA THR A 16 -1.06 1.67 14.94
C THR A 16 -0.58 0.75 13.81
N ALA A 17 0.73 0.69 13.61
CA ALA A 17 1.35 -0.14 12.58
C ALA A 17 2.19 -1.23 13.25
N ARG A 18 2.11 -2.45 12.74
CA ARG A 18 3.01 -3.55 13.11
C ARG A 18 3.60 -4.20 11.88
N ILE A 19 4.84 -4.67 11.99
CA ILE A 19 5.46 -5.50 10.96
C ILE A 19 4.79 -6.87 11.00
N VAL A 20 4.46 -7.40 9.83
CA VAL A 20 3.98 -8.76 9.66
C VAL A 20 5.18 -9.67 9.40
N THR A 21 5.41 -10.62 10.29
CA THR A 21 6.47 -11.63 10.16
C THR A 21 5.94 -13.07 10.05
N ASP A 22 4.63 -13.26 10.08
CA ASP A 22 3.99 -14.55 9.88
C ASP A 22 4.10 -14.99 8.42
N ARG A 23 4.81 -16.11 8.19
CA ARG A 23 5.10 -16.62 6.84
C ARG A 23 3.83 -16.88 6.03
N ALA A 24 2.85 -17.57 6.60
CA ALA A 24 1.62 -17.93 5.88
C ALA A 24 0.82 -16.69 5.45
N ARG A 25 0.84 -15.63 6.25
CA ARG A 25 0.25 -14.35 5.87
C ARG A 25 1.06 -13.64 4.78
N LEU A 26 2.39 -13.67 4.86
CA LEU A 26 3.24 -13.09 3.82
C LEU A 26 3.11 -13.82 2.49
N GLU A 27 2.93 -15.14 2.49
CA GLU A 27 2.67 -15.94 1.28
C GLU A 27 1.38 -15.50 0.59
N ARG A 28 0.29 -15.32 1.35
CA ARG A 28 -0.97 -14.79 0.81
C ARG A 28 -0.81 -13.38 0.23
N ILE A 29 -0.04 -12.52 0.88
CA ILE A 29 0.24 -11.16 0.38
C ILE A 29 1.07 -11.24 -0.92
N ALA A 30 2.09 -12.10 -0.95
CA ALA A 30 2.93 -12.30 -2.12
C ALA A 30 2.11 -12.83 -3.32
N GLU A 31 1.21 -13.79 -3.10
CA GLU A 31 0.29 -14.30 -4.14
C GLU A 31 -0.57 -13.20 -4.76
N VAL A 32 -1.14 -12.31 -3.93
CA VAL A 32 -1.99 -11.21 -4.43
C VAL A 32 -1.18 -10.25 -5.30
N TYR A 33 0.06 -9.94 -4.93
CA TYR A 33 0.92 -9.09 -5.73
C TYR A 33 1.40 -9.78 -7.02
N ALA A 34 1.76 -11.07 -6.92
CA ALA A 34 2.16 -11.89 -8.06
C ALA A 34 1.04 -11.99 -9.10
N ALA A 35 -0.20 -12.18 -8.66
CA ALA A 35 -1.38 -12.18 -9.51
C ALA A 35 -1.62 -10.82 -10.21
N GLN A 36 -1.11 -9.72 -9.67
CA GLN A 36 -1.15 -8.38 -10.27
C GLN A 36 0.10 -8.05 -11.10
N GLY A 37 0.99 -9.01 -11.32
CA GLY A 37 2.15 -8.88 -12.20
C GLY A 37 3.45 -8.41 -11.53
N TRP A 38 3.45 -8.20 -10.21
CA TRP A 38 4.70 -7.99 -9.47
C TRP A 38 5.13 -9.31 -8.82
N PRO A 39 6.24 -9.96 -9.24
CA PRO A 39 6.65 -11.31 -8.83
C PRO A 39 7.22 -11.32 -7.39
N ALA A 40 6.39 -10.88 -6.44
CA ALA A 40 6.66 -10.90 -5.03
C ALA A 40 6.72 -12.35 -4.54
N ARG A 41 7.68 -12.60 -3.66
CA ARG A 41 7.85 -13.85 -2.92
C ARG A 41 8.27 -13.52 -1.50
N VAL A 42 8.03 -14.43 -0.57
CA VAL A 42 8.59 -14.31 0.78
C VAL A 42 10.11 -14.52 0.69
N ASN A 43 10.89 -13.75 1.46
CA ASN A 43 12.34 -13.94 1.56
C ASN A 43 12.69 -15.28 2.22
N ASP A 44 13.97 -15.66 2.15
CA ASP A 44 14.47 -16.93 2.69
C ASP A 44 14.19 -17.06 4.19
N GLU A 45 14.37 -15.96 4.94
CA GLU A 45 14.10 -15.92 6.38
C GLU A 45 12.61 -16.03 6.74
N GLY A 46 11.70 -15.80 5.80
CA GLY A 46 10.25 -15.94 6.03
C GLY A 46 9.56 -14.74 6.69
N THR A 47 10.21 -13.59 6.75
CA THR A 47 9.81 -12.45 7.58
C THR A 47 9.49 -11.17 6.79
N ALA A 48 9.71 -11.19 5.47
CA ALA A 48 9.51 -10.05 4.59
C ALA A 48 9.24 -10.50 3.14
N LEU A 49 8.86 -9.55 2.30
CA LEU A 49 8.72 -9.75 0.86
C LEU A 49 10.01 -9.40 0.15
N ALA A 50 10.25 -10.04 -0.98
CA ALA A 50 11.27 -9.62 -1.92
C ALA A 50 10.79 -9.92 -3.34
N ALA A 51 11.46 -9.36 -4.35
CA ALA A 51 11.19 -9.56 -5.78
C ALA A 51 12.47 -9.25 -6.58
N PRO A 52 12.61 -9.75 -7.83
CA PRO A 52 13.73 -9.38 -8.70
C PRO A 52 13.78 -7.90 -9.07
N TYR A 53 12.67 -7.17 -8.94
CA TYR A 53 12.58 -5.74 -9.19
C TYR A 53 11.55 -5.09 -8.26
N SER A 54 11.63 -3.77 -8.10
CA SER A 54 10.64 -2.93 -7.41
C SER A 54 10.68 -1.53 -8.00
N ALA A 55 9.80 -0.64 -7.51
CA ALA A 55 9.91 0.78 -7.84
C ALA A 55 11.25 1.35 -7.30
N PRO A 56 11.92 2.28 -8.02
CA PRO A 56 13.20 2.84 -7.58
C PRO A 56 13.17 3.46 -6.16
N SER A 57 12.02 3.93 -5.71
CA SER A 57 11.81 4.52 -4.38
C SER A 57 11.63 3.51 -3.25
N ALA A 58 11.44 2.21 -3.54
CA ALA A 58 11.17 1.20 -2.52
C ALA A 58 12.40 0.82 -1.67
N GLY A 59 13.61 1.19 -2.10
CA GLY A 59 14.86 0.78 -1.45
C GLY A 59 15.23 -0.70 -1.73
N PRO A 60 16.37 -1.17 -1.21
CA PRO A 60 16.82 -2.55 -1.39
C PRO A 60 15.89 -3.55 -0.70
N LEU A 61 15.82 -4.77 -1.24
CA LEU A 61 15.15 -5.90 -0.61
C LEU A 61 15.91 -6.35 0.67
N PRO A 62 15.22 -7.00 1.64
CA PRO A 62 13.79 -7.33 1.66
C PRO A 62 12.88 -6.21 2.19
N TRP A 63 11.60 -6.22 1.81
CA TRP A 63 10.59 -5.22 2.20
C TRP A 63 9.59 -5.79 3.20
N HIS A 64 9.44 -5.12 4.36
CA HIS A 64 8.47 -5.52 5.37
C HIS A 64 7.04 -5.14 4.98
N ALA A 65 6.12 -6.09 5.14
CA ALA A 65 4.69 -5.80 5.10
C ALA A 65 4.23 -5.22 6.44
N TYR A 66 3.44 -4.16 6.40
CA TYR A 66 2.86 -3.54 7.59
C TYR A 66 1.36 -3.78 7.64
N GLU A 67 0.88 -4.19 8.81
CA GLU A 67 -0.53 -4.21 9.14
C GLU A 67 -0.88 -2.97 9.95
N LEU A 68 -1.93 -2.28 9.50
CA LEU A 68 -2.47 -1.12 10.18
C LEU A 68 -3.74 -1.51 10.95
N THR A 69 -3.82 -1.16 12.24
CA THR A 69 -5.07 -1.19 13.01
C THR A 69 -5.62 0.23 13.10
N PRO A 70 -6.66 0.59 12.32
CA PRO A 70 -7.18 1.94 12.28
C PRO A 70 -7.80 2.36 13.62
N ALA A 71 -7.44 3.54 14.09
CA ALA A 71 -8.08 4.21 15.23
C ALA A 71 -9.02 5.32 14.76
N LYS A 72 -8.67 6.00 13.66
CA LYS A 72 -9.49 7.05 13.05
C LYS A 72 -9.28 7.11 11.54
N VAL A 73 -10.35 7.34 10.80
CA VAL A 73 -10.32 7.59 9.35
C VAL A 73 -11.02 8.90 9.05
N ILE A 74 -10.34 9.79 8.32
CA ILE A 74 -10.89 11.07 7.87
C ILE A 74 -10.91 11.06 6.35
N ALA A 75 -12.08 11.34 5.76
CA ALA A 75 -12.22 11.58 4.33
C ALA A 75 -12.23 13.09 4.08
N ARG A 76 -11.25 13.58 3.32
CA ARG A 76 -11.17 14.98 2.91
C ARG A 76 -11.51 15.09 1.43
N TRP A 77 -12.62 15.74 1.11
CA TRP A 77 -12.96 16.04 -0.28
C TRP A 77 -11.80 16.74 -1.00
N GLN A 78 -11.40 16.19 -2.13
CA GLN A 78 -10.55 16.89 -3.05
C GLN A 78 -11.39 18.04 -3.59
N ARG A 79 -11.03 19.28 -3.23
CA ARG A 79 -11.63 20.44 -3.88
C ARG A 79 -11.44 20.20 -5.37
N SER A 80 -12.53 20.05 -6.12
CA SER A 80 -12.49 19.92 -7.56
C SER A 80 -11.49 20.93 -8.10
N ARG A 81 -10.53 20.49 -8.92
CA ARG A 81 -9.82 21.43 -9.78
C ARG A 81 -10.92 22.17 -10.54
N ARG A 82 -11.11 23.44 -10.20
CA ARG A 82 -12.27 24.23 -10.63
C ARG A 82 -12.42 24.17 -12.16
N CYS A 83 -13.65 23.88 -12.57
CA CYS A 83 -14.34 24.32 -13.78
C CYS A 83 -13.62 24.09 -15.12
N HIS A 84 -13.90 22.97 -15.79
CA HIS A 84 -13.96 23.02 -17.25
C HIS A 84 -15.30 23.64 -17.60
N ARG A 85 -15.26 24.89 -18.06
CA ARG A 85 -16.36 25.46 -18.83
C ARG A 85 -16.48 24.61 -20.08
N VAL A 86 -17.51 23.78 -20.16
CA VAL A 86 -17.91 23.17 -21.42
C VAL A 86 -18.76 24.23 -22.09
N ASP A 87 -18.14 24.99 -22.99
CA ASP A 87 -18.88 25.82 -23.93
C ASP A 87 -19.59 24.85 -24.88
N LEU A 88 -20.94 24.93 -24.91
CA LEU A 88 -21.78 24.32 -25.94
C LEU A 88 -21.87 25.28 -27.12
#